data_AF-A0A147BBE5-F1
#
_entry.id   AF-A0A147BBE5-F1
#
_cell.length_a   1.000
_cell.length_b   1.000
_cell.length_c   1.000
_cell.angle_alpha   90.00
_cell.angle_beta   90.00
_cell.angle_gamma   90.00
#
_symmetry.space_group_name_H-M   'P 1'
#
loop_
_entity.id
_entity.type
_entity.pdbx_description
1 polymer ?
#
loop_
_entity_poly.entity_id
_entity_poly.type
_entity_poly.pdbx_seq_one_letter_code
_entity_poly.pdbx_strand_id
1 'polypeptide(L)' 'RRNTNRSAVCDTPPKKPKDELSWGYPVFYFDKDAGRCQCFWSPQGSQALKGNAFKDLKSCRNSCGGSQPRVCIRRGASV' A
#
# COMPACT_ATOMS: atom_id res chain seq x y z
N ARG A 1 16.57 2.48 15.33
CA ARG A 1 17.33 3.05 14.19
C ARG A 1 16.33 3.66 13.20
N ARG A 2 16.28 4.99 13.04
CA ARG A 2 15.51 5.64 11.97
C ARG A 2 16.33 5.53 10.69
N ASN A 3 15.86 4.73 9.74
CA ASN A 3 16.44 4.67 8.40
C ASN A 3 16.16 6.02 7.73
N THR A 4 17.16 6.89 7.64
CA THR A 4 17.07 8.27 7.11
C THR A 4 16.83 8.34 5.59
N ASN A 5 16.54 7.21 4.95
CA ASN A 5 16.27 7.07 3.51
C ASN A 5 14.80 6.71 3.20
N ARG A 6 13.91 6.75 4.21
CA ARG A 6 12.48 6.50 3.98
C ARG A 6 11.87 7.72 3.28
N SER A 7 11.24 7.51 2.12
CA SER A 7 10.54 8.59 1.42
C SER A 7 9.41 9.14 2.30
N ALA A 8 9.26 10.47 2.37
CA ALA A 8 8.22 11.14 3.17
C ALA A 8 6.79 10.67 2.80
N VAL A 9 6.60 10.14 1.59
CA VAL A 9 5.33 9.54 1.17
C VAL A 9 4.89 8.39 2.07
N CYS A 10 5.82 7.68 2.71
CA CYS A 10 5.55 6.56 3.61
C CYS A 10 4.93 7.00 4.94
N ASP A 11 5.11 8.27 5.33
CA ASP A 11 4.55 8.84 6.55
C ASP A 11 3.17 9.48 6.31
N THR A 12 2.80 9.66 5.04
CA THR A 12 1.49 10.21 4.67
C THR A 12 0.38 9.16 4.78
N PRO A 13 -0.83 9.54 5.24
CA PRO A 13 -1.96 8.63 5.26
C PRO A 13 -2.34 8.21 3.84
N PRO A 14 -2.62 6.93 3.59
CA PRO A 14 -3.06 6.45 2.29
C PRO A 14 -4.45 7.00 1.96
N LYS A 15 -4.68 7.32 0.69
CA LYS A 15 -6.01 7.72 0.18
C LYS A 15 -6.89 6.50 -0.06
N LYS A 16 -7.29 5.85 1.03
CA LYS A 16 -8.24 4.73 0.98
C LYS A 16 -9.66 5.23 0.69
N PRO A 17 -10.47 4.47 -0.07
CA PRO A 17 -11.90 4.72 -0.16
C PRO A 17 -12.54 4.59 1.23
N LYS A 18 -13.67 5.26 1.44
CA LYS A 18 -14.43 5.15 2.69
C LYS A 18 -14.99 3.75 2.88
N ASP A 19 -15.48 3.16 1.80
CA ASP A 19 -16.01 1.81 1.75
C ASP A 19 -14.95 0.82 1.27
N GLU A 20 -14.88 -0.34 1.90
CA GLU A 20 -13.98 -1.41 1.45
C GLU A 20 -14.48 -1.97 0.12
N LEU A 21 -13.73 -1.73 -0.94
CA LEU A 21 -14.06 -2.21 -2.27
C LEU A 21 -13.51 -3.62 -2.48
N SER A 22 -14.24 -4.41 -3.25
CA SER A 22 -13.79 -5.72 -3.74
C SER A 22 -13.45 -5.71 -5.24
N TRP A 23 -13.42 -4.52 -5.85
CA TRP A 23 -13.24 -4.29 -7.28
C TRP A 23 -12.42 -3.02 -7.55
N GLY A 24 -11.82 -2.93 -8.73
CA GLY A 24 -11.00 -1.79 -9.14
C GLY A 24 -9.52 -2.13 -9.25
N TYR A 25 -8.66 -1.15 -9.00
CA TYR A 25 -7.21 -1.30 -9.06
C TYR A 25 -6.65 -1.68 -7.68
N PRO A 26 -5.73 -2.66 -7.62
CA PRO A 26 -5.01 -2.95 -6.39
C PRO A 26 -3.99 -1.83 -6.16
N VAL A 27 -4.08 -1.17 -5.00
CA VAL A 27 -3.18 -0.10 -4.59
C VAL A 27 -2.46 -0.52 -3.33
N PHE A 28 -1.14 -0.42 -3.35
CA PHE A 28 -0.28 -0.74 -2.21
C PHE A 28 0.04 0.54 -1.44
N TYR A 29 0.16 0.46 -0.12
CA TYR A 29 0.55 1.59 0.73
C TYR A 29 1.41 1.10 1.89
N PHE A 30 2.21 1.99 2.46
CA PHE A 30 2.97 1.69 3.65
C PHE A 30 2.15 2.03 4.90
N ASP A 31 1.95 1.02 5.74
CA ASP A 31 1.32 1.18 7.04
C ASP A 31 2.41 1.39 8.09
N LYS A 32 2.49 2.62 8.62
CA LYS A 32 3.54 2.99 9.56
C LYS A 32 3.37 2.32 10.93
N ASP A 33 2.12 2.12 11.35
CA ASP A 33 1.76 1.55 12.64
C ASP A 33 2.07 0.05 12.67
N ALA A 34 1.77 -0.66 11.57
CA ALA A 34 2.12 -2.06 11.38
C ALA A 34 3.55 -2.29 10.85
N GLY A 35 4.25 -1.22 10.43
CA GLY A 35 5.62 -1.29 9.90
C GLY A 35 5.76 -2.07 8.58
N ARG A 36 4.69 -2.22 7.79
CA ARG A 36 4.66 -3.09 6.60
C ARG A 36 3.86 -2.49 5.45
N CYS A 37 4.14 -2.95 4.24
CA CYS A 37 3.31 -2.60 3.08
C CYS A 37 2.00 -3.37 3.14
N GLN A 38 0.86 -2.69 2.97
CA GLN A 38 -0.49 -3.23 2.85
C GLN A 38 -1.08 -2.84 1.50
N CYS A 39 -2.32 -3.25 1.23
CA CYS A 39 -2.99 -3.05 -0.05
C CYS A 39 -4.49 -2.96 0.13
N PHE A 40 -5.14 -2.21 -0.74
CA PHE A 40 -6.59 -2.03 -0.80
C PHE A 40 -7.04 -1.91 -2.25
N TRP A 41 -8.34 -2.08 -2.49
CA TRP A 41 -8.94 -1.83 -3.79
C TRP A 41 -9.43 -0.41 -3.89
N SER A 42 -9.20 0.21 -5.03
CA SER A 42 -9.60 1.59 -5.31
C SER A 42 -10.17 1.69 -6.72
N PRO A 43 -11.20 2.52 -6.98
CA PRO A 43 -11.68 2.75 -8.33
C PRO A 43 -10.62 3.46 -9.18
N GLN A 44 -9.62 4.09 -8.54
CA GLN A 44 -8.50 4.77 -9.17
C GLN A 44 -7.19 4.05 -8.86
N GLY A 45 -6.30 3.94 -9.86
CA GLY A 45 -4.97 3.38 -9.68
C GLY A 45 -4.03 4.26 -8.84
N SER A 46 -2.88 3.69 -8.45
CA SER A 46 -1.89 4.36 -7.61
C SER A 46 -1.37 5.69 -8.18
N GLN A 47 -1.25 5.79 -9.52
CA GLN A 47 -0.80 6.99 -10.21
C GLN A 47 -1.74 8.19 -10.02
N ALA A 48 -3.05 7.94 -9.96
CA ALA A 48 -4.06 8.97 -9.75
C ALA A 48 -4.13 9.41 -8.28
N LEU A 49 -4.02 8.45 -7.35
CA LEU A 49 -4.07 8.73 -5.91
C LEU A 49 -2.86 9.58 -5.45
N LYS A 50 -1.66 9.27 -5.97
CA LYS A 50 -0.37 9.88 -5.56
C LYS A 50 -0.09 9.70 -4.04
N GLY A 51 1.10 10.08 -3.58
CA GLY A 51 1.48 9.99 -2.17
C GLY A 51 1.74 8.55 -1.72
N ASN A 52 1.17 8.13 -0.59
CA ASN A 52 1.27 6.76 -0.07
C ASN A 52 0.39 5.77 -0.87
N ALA A 53 0.64 5.70 -2.18
CA ALA A 53 -0.05 4.84 -3.12
C ALA A 53 0.95 4.34 -4.16
N PHE A 54 1.19 3.03 -4.14
CA PHE A 54 2.16 2.34 -4.97
C PHE A 54 1.45 1.32 -5.87
N LYS A 55 2.00 1.11 -7.07
CA LYS A 55 1.41 0.21 -8.07
C LYS A 55 1.58 -1.27 -7.68
N ASP A 56 2.62 -1.58 -6.93
CA ASP A 56 2.97 -2.92 -6.53
C ASP A 56 3.74 -2.93 -5.18
N LEU A 57 3.80 -4.12 -4.58
CA LEU A 57 4.50 -4.35 -3.34
C LEU A 57 5.99 -3.98 -3.42
N LYS A 58 6.66 -4.33 -4.52
CA LYS A 58 8.10 -4.09 -4.69
C LYS A 58 8.40 -2.58 -4.59
N SER A 59 7.56 -1.76 -5.21
CA SER A 59 7.64 -0.30 -5.18
C SER A 59 7.46 0.24 -3.76
N CYS A 60 6.44 -0.21 -3.03
CA CYS A 60 6.24 0.18 -1.62
C CYS A 60 7.44 -0.21 -0.74
N ARG A 61 7.98 -1.43 -0.90
CA ARG A 61 9.12 -1.90 -0.11
C ARG A 61 10.39 -1.11 -0.43
N ASN A 62 10.64 -0.82 -1.71
CA ASN A 62 11.81 -0.05 -2.13
C ASN A 62 11.76 1.39 -1.57
N SER A 63 10.57 2.00 -1.54
CA SER A 63 10.40 3.37 -1.04
C SER A 63 10.39 3.46 0.49
N CYS A 64 9.81 2.47 1.18
CA CYS A 64 9.51 2.56 2.62
C CYS A 64 10.27 1.56 3.50
N GLY A 65 10.95 0.58 2.92
CA GLY A 65 11.68 -0.47 3.65
C GLY A 65 10.79 -1.45 4.41
N GLY A 66 9.48 -1.51 4.09
CA GLY A 66 8.52 -2.35 4.81
C GLY A 66 8.68 -3.86 4.55
N SER A 67 8.21 -4.66 5.50
CA SER A 67 8.02 -6.10 5.33
C SER A 67 6.84 -6.40 4.38
N GLN A 68 6.72 -7.65 3.91
CA GLN A 68 5.61 -8.07 3.04
C GLN A 68 4.23 -7.88 3.70
N PRO A 69 3.17 -7.54 2.93
CA PRO A 69 1.79 -7.60 3.38
C PRO A 69 1.49 -9.01 3.82
N ARG A 70 0.75 -9.14 4.93
CA ARG A 70 0.25 -10.46 5.32
C ARG A 70 -0.79 -10.99 4.33
N VAL A 71 -1.62 -10.11 3.77
CA VAL A 71 -2.64 -10.49 2.78
C VAL A 71 -2.94 -9.27 1.89
N CYS A 72 -2.84 -9.45 0.57
CA CYS A 72 -3.65 -8.69 -0.37
C CYS A 72 -4.75 -9.62 -0.81
N ILE A 73 -5.99 -9.40 -0.36
CA ILE A 73 -7.07 -10.32 -0.67
C ILE A 73 -7.32 -10.22 -2.19
N ARG A 74 -6.66 -11.08 -2.97
CA ARG A 74 -7.15 -11.49 -4.27
C ARG A 74 -8.27 -12.47 -3.99
N ARG A 75 -9.48 -12.20 -4.49
CA ARG A 75 -10.47 -13.27 -4.63
C ARG A 75 -9.79 -14.44 -5.39
N GLY A 76 -9.71 -15.61 -4.75
CA GLY A 76 -9.21 -16.84 -5.36
C GLY A 76 -7.92 -17.44 -4.77
N ALA A 77 -7.32 -16.86 -3.71
CA ALA A 77 -6.34 -17.61 -2.92
C ALA A 77 -7.10 -18.56 -1.97
N SER A 78 -7.61 -19.66 -2.54
CA SER A 78 -8.02 -20.82 -1.78
C SER A 78 -6.83 -21.26 -0.92
N VAL A 79 -7.05 -21.34 0.40
CA VAL A 79 -6.19 -22.12 1.30
C VAL A 79 -6.24 -23.60 0.93
#